data_AF-A0A2N2IUG0-F1
#
_entry.id   AF-A0A2N2IUG0-F1
#
_cell.length_a   1.000
_cell.length_b   1.000
_cell.length_c   1.000
_cell.angle_alpha   90.00
_cell.angle_beta   90.00
_cell.angle_gamma   90.00
#
_symmetry.space_group_name_H-M   'P 1'
#
loop_
_entity.id
_entity.type
_entity.pdbx_description
1 polymer ?
#
loop_
_entity_poly.entity_id
_entity_poly.type
_entity_poly.pdbx_seq_one_letter_code
_entity_poly.pdbx_strand_id
1 'polypeptide(L)'
;MKTVRALELMLAGLPLCFALPACASLLDYDEIEIDDRDNPVGHDAGGTDAASNPSPDGITPDPSDAGADETGEAGDPCEAVDCGSYGACVSAGGQAQCACDTGYHALGLSCVEDEPVDPCAGVACGSNASCNNGACVCDDGFEGNPESGCAEPNPLEAQVRAEL
;
A
#
# COMPACT_ATOMS: atom_id res chain seq x y z
N MET A 1 -34.33 24.70 -14.17
CA MET A 1 -35.27 23.71 -14.71
C MET A 1 -34.75 23.26 -16.08
N LYS A 2 -34.34 21.98 -16.19
CA LYS A 2 -34.37 21.08 -17.37
C LYS A 2 -33.86 21.67 -18.71
N THR A 3 -32.78 21.17 -19.33
CA THR A 3 -32.62 19.77 -19.76
C THR A 3 -31.16 19.42 -20.09
N VAL A 4 -30.72 18.30 -19.52
CA VAL A 4 -29.65 17.43 -20.02
C VAL A 4 -30.07 16.86 -21.38
N ARG A 5 -29.16 16.85 -22.37
CA ARG A 5 -29.14 15.79 -23.39
C ARG A 5 -27.71 15.32 -23.56
N ALA A 6 -27.44 14.20 -22.90
CA ALA A 6 -26.49 13.21 -23.37
C ALA A 6 -26.87 12.85 -24.81
N LEU A 7 -25.90 12.92 -25.71
CA LEU A 7 -25.90 12.06 -26.88
C LEU A 7 -24.61 11.27 -26.80
N GLU A 8 -24.78 10.06 -26.28
CA GLU A 8 -23.83 8.96 -26.33
C GLU A 8 -23.30 8.79 -27.76
N LEU A 9 -21.99 8.91 -27.92
CA LEU A 9 -21.30 8.29 -29.04
C LEU A 9 -20.54 7.09 -28.49
N MET A 10 -21.25 5.96 -28.45
CA MET A 10 -20.65 4.63 -28.40
C MET A 10 -19.83 4.43 -29.69
N LEU A 11 -18.58 4.86 -29.69
CA LEU A 11 -17.61 4.43 -30.68
C LEU A 11 -16.78 3.28 -30.09
N ALA A 12 -17.26 2.08 -30.42
CA ALA A 12 -16.50 0.90 -30.80
C ALA A 12 -15.18 0.63 -30.07
N GLY A 13 -15.14 -0.51 -29.35
CA GLY A 13 -13.91 -1.17 -28.93
C GLY A 13 -13.03 -1.58 -30.11
N LEU A 14 -12.16 -0.67 -30.52
CA LEU A 14 -10.94 -0.96 -31.29
C LEU A 14 -9.74 -0.48 -30.46
N PRO A 15 -8.65 -1.25 -30.38
CA PRO A 15 -7.50 -0.90 -29.55
C PRO A 15 -6.78 0.29 -30.18
N LEU A 16 -6.83 1.45 -29.53
CA LEU A 16 -6.06 2.63 -29.92
C LEU A 16 -4.54 2.47 -29.62
N CYS A 17 -4.02 1.25 -29.50
CA CYS A 17 -2.58 0.99 -29.30
C CYS A 17 -1.74 1.06 -30.58
N PHE A 18 -2.34 1.18 -31.78
CA PHE A 18 -1.58 1.07 -33.04
C PHE A 18 -1.03 2.39 -33.62
N ALA A 19 -1.35 3.55 -33.02
CA ALA A 19 -1.07 4.86 -33.64
C ALA A 19 0.05 5.69 -32.97
N LEU A 20 0.80 5.14 -32.01
CA LEU A 20 2.00 5.81 -31.48
C LEU A 20 3.27 4.97 -31.72
N PRO A 21 4.36 5.57 -32.22
CA PRO A 21 5.66 4.89 -32.37
C PRO A 21 6.32 4.50 -31.04
N ALA A 22 5.72 4.84 -29.89
CA ALA A 22 6.22 4.48 -28.56
C ALA A 22 5.89 3.03 -28.14
N CYS A 23 5.03 2.30 -28.86
CA CYS A 23 4.70 0.91 -28.54
C CYS A 23 5.66 -0.12 -29.15
N ALA A 24 6.66 0.30 -29.94
CA ALA A 24 7.64 -0.60 -30.55
C ALA A 24 8.72 -1.09 -29.58
N SER A 25 8.72 -0.64 -28.32
CA SER A 25 9.77 -0.96 -27.33
C SER A 25 9.28 -1.84 -26.17
N LEU A 26 8.07 -2.40 -26.25
CA LEU A 26 7.52 -3.30 -25.21
C LEU A 26 7.16 -4.70 -25.75
N LEU A 27 7.66 -5.06 -26.93
CA LEU A 27 7.68 -6.46 -27.38
C LEU A 27 9.04 -7.11 -27.07
N ASP A 28 9.49 -6.93 -25.83
CA ASP A 28 10.46 -7.82 -25.18
C ASP A 28 9.73 -8.48 -24.00
N TYR A 29 8.60 -9.12 -24.31
CA TYR A 29 8.11 -10.23 -23.49
C TYR A 29 9.03 -11.40 -23.86
N ASP A 30 10.16 -11.51 -23.16
CA ASP A 30 10.88 -12.78 -23.13
C ASP A 30 9.85 -13.83 -22.69
N GLU A 31 9.60 -14.81 -23.55
CA GLU A 31 8.85 -15.99 -23.18
C GLU A 31 9.63 -16.60 -22.01
N ILE A 32 9.04 -16.58 -20.81
CA ILE A 32 9.55 -17.34 -19.68
C ILE A 32 9.33 -18.80 -20.08
N GLU A 33 10.32 -19.36 -20.76
CA GLU A 33 10.54 -20.80 -20.81
C GLU A 33 10.81 -21.20 -19.35
N ILE A 34 9.76 -21.62 -18.64
CA ILE A 34 9.90 -22.32 -17.38
C ILE A 34 10.57 -23.66 -17.73
N ASP A 35 11.90 -23.70 -17.70
CA ASP A 35 12.67 -24.93 -17.77
C ASP A 35 12.40 -25.70 -16.47
N ASP A 36 11.46 -26.64 -16.51
CA ASP A 36 11.09 -27.57 -15.43
C ASP A 36 12.25 -28.52 -15.03
N ARG A 37 13.53 -28.16 -15.22
CA ARG A 37 14.69 -28.99 -14.81
C ARG A 37 15.28 -28.61 -13.46
N ASP A 38 14.78 -27.57 -12.81
CA ASP A 38 15.07 -27.28 -11.39
C ASP A 38 14.01 -27.89 -10.45
N ASN A 39 13.32 -28.96 -10.88
CA ASN A 39 12.59 -29.86 -9.99
C ASN A 39 13.44 -31.12 -9.72
N PRO A 40 14.28 -31.15 -8.67
CA PRO A 40 14.95 -32.37 -8.26
C PRO A 40 13.92 -33.30 -7.60
N VAL A 41 13.14 -34.00 -8.41
CA VAL A 41 12.46 -35.21 -7.95
C VAL A 41 13.56 -36.17 -7.52
N GLY A 42 13.63 -36.39 -6.21
CA GLY A 42 14.60 -37.25 -5.55
C GLY A 42 14.69 -38.58 -6.26
N HIS A 43 15.86 -38.85 -6.83
CA HIS A 43 16.24 -40.20 -7.24
C HIS A 43 16.98 -40.81 -6.06
N ASP A 44 16.30 -41.74 -5.38
CA ASP A 44 16.90 -42.67 -4.43
C ASP A 44 18.10 -43.39 -5.07
N ALA A 45 19.30 -42.95 -4.71
CA ALA A 45 20.50 -43.74 -4.86
C ALA A 45 20.83 -44.35 -3.49
N GLY A 46 20.41 -45.60 -3.30
CA GLY A 46 20.83 -46.39 -2.14
C GLY A 46 22.34 -46.57 -2.09
N GLY A 47 22.92 -46.57 -0.88
CA GLY A 47 24.33 -46.92 -0.72
C GLY A 47 24.98 -46.61 0.64
N THR A 48 24.48 -47.25 1.70
CA THR A 48 25.24 -47.85 2.81
C THR A 48 26.21 -47.00 3.65
N ASP A 49 25.82 -46.74 4.90
CA ASP A 49 26.65 -46.96 6.08
C ASP A 49 25.81 -47.20 7.33
N ALA A 50 25.98 -48.41 7.87
CA ALA A 50 25.39 -48.84 9.12
C ALA A 50 26.11 -48.15 10.29
N ALA A 51 25.35 -47.43 11.11
CA ALA A 51 25.67 -47.22 12.51
C ALA A 51 24.47 -47.69 13.35
N SER A 52 24.60 -48.91 13.84
CA SER A 52 23.66 -49.65 14.67
C SER A 52 23.33 -48.89 15.95
N ASN A 53 22.03 -48.71 16.21
CA ASN A 53 21.50 -48.74 17.57
C ASN A 53 20.03 -49.20 17.55
N PRO A 54 19.76 -50.52 17.57
CA PRO A 54 18.39 -51.00 17.69
C PRO A 54 17.90 -50.79 19.13
N SER A 55 16.97 -49.86 19.30
CA SER A 55 16.11 -49.82 20.49
C SER A 55 15.20 -51.06 20.45
N PRO A 56 15.06 -51.83 21.56
CA PRO A 56 14.47 -53.17 21.53
C PRO A 56 12.95 -53.22 21.28
N ASP A 57 12.27 -52.09 21.13
CA ASP A 57 10.81 -52.05 21.00
C ASP A 57 10.28 -51.67 19.61
N GLY A 58 11.12 -51.60 18.57
CA GLY A 58 10.67 -51.70 17.17
C GLY A 58 9.62 -50.70 16.67
N ILE A 59 9.33 -49.64 17.43
CA ILE A 59 8.54 -48.49 16.99
C ILE A 59 9.55 -47.36 16.81
N THR A 60 10.06 -47.20 15.60
CA THR A 60 10.63 -45.90 15.22
C THR A 60 9.46 -44.93 15.12
N PRO A 61 9.40 -43.83 15.89
CA PRO A 61 8.49 -42.76 15.52
C PRO A 61 8.85 -42.34 14.10
N ASP A 62 7.89 -42.40 13.20
CA ASP A 62 8.07 -41.86 11.85
C ASP A 62 8.41 -40.37 12.02
N PRO A 63 9.46 -39.82 11.38
CA PRO A 63 9.70 -38.37 11.41
C PRO A 63 8.54 -37.56 10.82
N SER A 64 7.58 -38.21 10.16
CA SER A 64 6.30 -37.65 9.72
C SER A 64 5.25 -37.55 10.85
N ASP A 65 5.44 -38.25 11.97
CA ASP A 65 4.58 -38.21 13.18
C ASP A 65 5.08 -37.19 14.22
N ALA A 66 5.81 -36.16 13.77
CA ALA A 66 6.01 -34.95 14.56
C ALA A 66 4.72 -34.11 14.59
N GLY A 67 3.67 -34.68 15.20
CA GLY A 67 2.47 -33.95 15.63
C GLY A 67 1.72 -33.18 14.56
N ALA A 68 1.38 -33.81 13.44
CA ALA A 68 0.23 -33.35 12.65
C ALA A 68 -1.04 -33.84 13.35
N ASP A 69 -1.59 -33.00 14.24
CA ASP A 69 -2.98 -33.17 14.66
C ASP A 69 -3.86 -33.05 13.41
N GLU A 70 -4.58 -34.14 13.12
CA GLU A 70 -5.40 -34.38 11.95
C GLU A 70 -6.71 -33.55 12.01
N THR A 71 -6.58 -32.23 12.09
CA THR A 71 -7.63 -31.31 11.69
C THR A 71 -7.01 -30.33 10.71
N GLY A 72 -7.37 -30.45 9.43
CA GLY A 72 -7.05 -29.48 8.38
C GLY A 72 -7.75 -28.13 8.56
N GLU A 73 -7.96 -27.71 9.80
CA GLU A 73 -8.33 -26.37 10.14
C GLU A 73 -7.01 -25.63 10.37
N ALA A 74 -6.64 -24.73 9.45
CA ALA A 74 -5.73 -23.66 9.83
C ALA A 74 -6.35 -23.00 11.07
N GLY A 75 -5.73 -23.21 12.24
CA GLY A 75 -6.21 -22.65 13.50
C GLY A 75 -6.47 -21.15 13.37
N ASP A 76 -7.30 -20.59 14.25
CA ASP A 76 -7.61 -19.16 14.18
C ASP A 76 -6.28 -18.36 14.17
N PRO A 77 -5.94 -17.66 13.07
CA PRO A 77 -4.66 -16.98 12.99
C PRO A 77 -4.53 -15.88 14.04
N CYS A 78 -5.62 -15.45 14.67
CA CYS A 78 -5.64 -14.47 15.74
C CYS A 78 -5.40 -15.04 17.16
N GLU A 79 -5.29 -16.35 17.33
CA GLU A 79 -5.21 -16.98 18.67
C GLU A 79 -4.01 -16.48 19.51
N ALA A 80 -2.89 -16.14 18.87
CA ALA A 80 -1.66 -15.69 19.53
C ALA A 80 -1.21 -14.27 19.11
N VAL A 81 -2.09 -13.49 18.47
CA VAL A 81 -1.74 -12.16 17.95
C VAL A 81 -2.24 -11.06 18.87
N ASP A 82 -1.30 -10.25 19.36
CA ASP A 82 -1.59 -9.04 20.12
C ASP A 82 -1.38 -7.80 19.23
N CYS A 83 -2.48 -7.19 18.79
CA CYS A 83 -2.47 -5.96 18.00
C CYS A 83 -2.19 -4.70 18.84
N GLY A 84 -1.99 -4.84 20.15
CA GLY A 84 -1.89 -3.75 21.11
C GLY A 84 -3.26 -3.15 21.45
N SER A 85 -3.26 -2.04 22.18
CA SER A 85 -4.49 -1.42 22.71
C SER A 85 -5.35 -0.66 21.68
N TYR A 86 -4.83 -0.45 20.47
CA TYR A 86 -5.45 0.41 19.44
C TYR A 86 -5.82 -0.38 18.18
N GLY A 87 -6.14 -1.66 18.34
CA GLY A 87 -6.60 -2.47 17.22
C GLY A 87 -7.15 -3.83 17.65
N ALA A 88 -7.86 -4.45 16.72
CA ALA A 88 -8.39 -5.80 16.86
C ALA A 88 -7.75 -6.72 15.81
N CYS A 89 -7.42 -7.95 16.21
CA CYS A 89 -6.99 -8.95 15.25
C CYS A 89 -8.19 -9.42 14.40
N VAL A 90 -7.95 -9.51 13.09
CA VAL A 90 -8.89 -10.06 12.10
C VAL A 90 -8.18 -11.07 11.21
N SER A 91 -8.89 -12.13 10.81
CA SER A 91 -8.39 -13.08 9.81
C SER A 91 -8.71 -12.59 8.41
N ALA A 92 -7.68 -12.33 7.61
CA ALA A 92 -7.80 -11.92 6.22
C ALA A 92 -6.92 -12.83 5.35
N GLY A 93 -7.54 -13.55 4.41
CA GLY A 93 -6.83 -14.51 3.56
C GLY A 93 -6.18 -15.67 4.32
N GLY A 94 -6.72 -16.04 5.49
CA GLY A 94 -6.15 -17.07 6.36
C GLY A 94 -4.94 -16.61 7.17
N GLN A 95 -4.66 -15.30 7.18
CA GLN A 95 -3.56 -14.69 7.92
C GLN A 95 -4.09 -13.67 8.92
N ALA A 96 -3.40 -13.51 10.04
CA ALA A 96 -3.72 -12.48 11.01
C ALA A 96 -3.35 -11.10 10.49
N GLN A 97 -4.26 -10.16 10.63
CA GLN A 97 -4.04 -8.75 10.35
C GLN A 97 -4.64 -7.92 11.49
N CYS A 98 -4.01 -6.79 11.80
CA CYS A 98 -4.52 -5.87 12.80
C CYS A 98 -5.39 -4.80 12.13
N ALA A 99 -6.67 -4.78 12.46
CA ALA A 99 -7.56 -3.68 12.15
C ALA A 99 -7.36 -2.60 13.22
N CYS A 100 -6.63 -1.54 12.89
CA CYS A 100 -6.29 -0.47 13.80
C CYS A 100 -7.40 0.59 13.91
N ASP A 101 -7.48 1.22 15.08
CA ASP A 101 -8.38 2.32 15.35
C ASP A 101 -8.04 3.58 14.54
N THR A 102 -8.95 4.56 14.53
CA THR A 102 -8.70 5.84 13.85
C THR A 102 -7.49 6.56 14.44
N GLY A 103 -6.54 6.97 13.60
CA GLY A 103 -5.28 7.59 14.01
C GLY A 103 -4.16 6.58 14.27
N TYR A 104 -4.35 5.32 13.90
CA TYR A 104 -3.33 4.27 13.97
C TYR A 104 -3.28 3.48 12.65
N HIS A 105 -2.10 3.00 12.28
CA HIS A 105 -1.93 2.07 11.17
C HIS A 105 -1.18 0.81 11.60
N ALA A 106 -1.36 -0.25 10.83
CA ALA A 106 -0.68 -1.52 11.07
C ALA A 106 0.78 -1.44 10.60
N LEU A 107 1.71 -1.63 11.53
CA LEU A 107 3.11 -1.90 11.25
C LEU A 107 3.41 -3.36 11.64
N GLY A 108 3.19 -4.28 10.69
CA GLY A 108 3.19 -5.71 10.97
C GLY A 108 1.94 -6.12 11.76
N LEU A 109 2.14 -6.75 12.92
CA LEU A 109 1.07 -7.18 13.84
C LEU A 109 0.92 -6.21 15.03
N SER A 110 1.20 -4.93 14.83
CA SER A 110 1.06 -3.92 15.87
C SER A 110 0.48 -2.64 15.29
N CYS A 111 -0.46 -2.05 16.01
CA CYS A 111 -1.00 -0.74 15.67
C CYS A 111 -0.12 0.36 16.26
N VAL A 112 0.46 1.17 15.38
CA VAL A 112 1.28 2.33 15.74
C VAL A 112 0.54 3.61 15.40
N GLU A 113 0.76 4.65 16.21
CA GLU A 113 0.09 5.94 16.03
C GLU A 113 0.50 6.57 14.70
N ASP A 114 -0.48 7.18 14.02
CA ASP A 114 -0.23 7.98 12.84
C ASP A 114 0.47 9.28 13.27
N GLU A 115 1.65 9.52 12.72
CA GLU A 115 2.32 10.80 12.92
C GLU A 115 1.48 11.92 12.28
N PRO A 116 1.25 13.04 12.98
CA PRO A 116 0.54 14.17 12.41
C PRO A 116 1.29 14.68 11.18
N VAL A 117 0.66 14.54 10.01
CA VAL A 117 1.20 15.10 8.77
C VAL A 117 1.08 16.62 8.86
N ASP A 118 2.21 17.33 8.89
CA ASP A 118 2.22 18.77 8.69
C ASP A 118 1.78 19.07 7.25
N PRO A 119 0.59 19.65 7.01
CA PRO A 119 0.11 19.92 5.67
C PRO A 119 0.97 20.96 4.94
N CYS A 120 1.80 21.70 5.66
CA CYS A 120 2.73 22.69 5.13
C CYS A 120 4.15 22.15 4.89
N ALA A 121 4.41 20.87 5.22
CA ALA A 121 5.70 20.25 4.95
C ALA A 121 6.00 20.26 3.44
N GLY A 122 7.07 20.97 3.06
CA GLY A 122 7.50 21.09 1.67
C GLY A 122 6.74 22.12 0.82
N VAL A 123 5.78 22.85 1.40
CA VAL A 123 5.08 23.94 0.71
C VAL A 123 5.98 25.18 0.69
N ALA A 124 6.27 25.69 -0.51
CA ALA A 124 7.03 26.92 -0.71
C ALA A 124 6.11 28.01 -1.25
N CYS A 125 5.78 28.98 -0.39
CA CYS A 125 4.95 30.12 -0.77
C CYS A 125 5.76 31.28 -1.35
N GLY A 126 5.08 32.12 -2.12
CA GLY A 126 5.65 33.36 -2.63
C GLY A 126 5.98 34.36 -1.51
N SER A 127 6.62 35.48 -1.87
CA SER A 127 6.94 36.54 -0.91
C SER A 127 5.68 37.10 -0.26
N ASN A 128 5.72 37.37 1.06
CA ASN A 128 4.58 37.86 1.85
C ASN A 128 3.36 36.93 1.83
N ALA A 129 3.62 35.63 1.77
CA ALA A 129 2.61 34.59 1.93
C ALA A 129 3.12 33.51 2.88
N SER A 130 2.21 32.98 3.69
CA SER A 130 2.45 31.89 4.63
C SER A 130 1.61 30.68 4.24
N CYS A 131 2.11 29.48 4.56
CA CYS A 131 1.30 28.28 4.39
C CYS A 131 0.27 28.16 5.51
N ASN A 132 -0.99 27.89 5.14
CA ASN A 132 -2.07 27.55 6.06
C ASN A 132 -2.81 26.32 5.53
N ASN A 133 -2.81 25.24 6.30
CA ASN A 133 -3.49 23.98 5.95
C ASN A 133 -3.15 23.45 4.54
N GLY A 134 -1.88 23.56 4.14
CA GLY A 134 -1.36 23.08 2.86
C GLY A 134 -1.62 23.99 1.65
N ALA A 135 -2.15 25.19 1.88
CA ALA A 135 -2.31 26.21 0.84
C ALA A 135 -1.58 27.49 1.22
N CYS A 136 -0.98 28.17 0.26
CA CYS A 136 -0.41 29.48 0.50
C CYS A 136 -1.51 30.53 0.61
N VAL A 137 -1.38 31.40 1.61
CA VAL A 137 -2.26 32.55 1.85
C VAL A 137 -1.39 33.80 1.99
N CYS A 138 -1.83 34.93 1.43
CA CYS A 138 -1.13 36.19 1.66
C CYS A 138 -1.15 36.54 3.14
N ASP A 139 -0.03 37.06 3.64
CA ASP A 139 0.05 37.55 5.02
C ASP A 139 -0.90 38.73 5.23
N ASP A 140 -1.24 39.01 6.49
CA ASP A 140 -2.14 40.11 6.84
C ASP A 140 -1.67 41.44 6.23
N GLY A 141 -2.55 42.09 5.48
CA GLY A 141 -2.26 43.36 4.80
C GLY A 141 -1.56 43.21 3.45
N PHE A 142 -1.44 42.01 2.89
CA PHE A 142 -0.97 41.77 1.54
C PHE A 142 -2.06 41.16 0.65
N GLU A 143 -2.02 41.48 -0.64
CA GLU A 143 -2.95 40.97 -1.65
C GLU A 143 -2.18 40.48 -2.89
N GLY A 144 -2.76 39.55 -3.65
CA GLY A 144 -2.15 39.02 -4.86
C GLY A 144 -2.30 37.50 -5.01
N ASN A 145 -1.32 36.88 -5.66
CA ASN A 145 -1.26 35.43 -5.83
C ASN A 145 -0.23 34.85 -4.84
N PRO A 146 -0.66 34.07 -3.84
CA PRO A 146 0.21 33.59 -2.77
C PRO A 146 1.26 32.55 -3.23
N GLU A 147 1.10 31.96 -4.41
CA GLU A 147 2.10 31.05 -5.01
C GLU A 147 3.28 31.82 -5.61
N SER A 148 3.01 32.97 -6.22
CA SER A 148 4.05 33.79 -6.88
C SER A 148 4.54 34.96 -6.03
N GLY A 149 3.76 35.40 -5.05
CA GLY A 149 4.05 36.51 -4.16
C GLY A 149 2.90 37.51 -4.03
N CYS A 150 2.75 38.06 -2.83
CA CYS A 150 1.78 39.09 -2.49
C CYS A 150 2.47 40.44 -2.30
N ALA A 151 1.71 41.51 -2.51
CA ALA A 151 2.17 42.90 -2.40
C ALA A 151 1.20 43.71 -1.53
N GLU A 152 1.66 44.86 -1.03
CA GLU A 152 0.79 45.78 -0.31
C GLU A 152 -0.41 46.17 -1.21
N PRO A 153 -1.64 46.21 -0.65
CA PRO A 153 -2.82 46.59 -1.40
C PRO A 153 -2.69 48.02 -1.90
N ASN A 154 -3.32 48.30 -3.02
CA ASN A 154 -3.36 49.65 -3.56
C ASN A 154 -3.94 50.62 -2.51
N PRO A 155 -3.22 51.70 -2.14
CA PRO A 155 -3.69 52.62 -1.10
C PRO A 155 -5.06 53.23 -1.40
N LEU A 156 -5.39 53.46 -2.67
CA LEU A 156 -6.69 54.00 -3.06
C LEU A 156 -7.81 52.96 -2.87
N GLU A 157 -7.54 51.69 -3.16
CA GLU A 157 -8.53 50.61 -2.99
C GLU A 157 -8.68 50.21 -1.52
N ALA A 158 -7.59 50.25 -0.75
CA ALA A 158 -7.61 50.04 0.70
C ALA A 158 -8.42 51.13 1.42
N GLN A 159 -8.29 52.39 1.00
CA GLN A 159 -9.08 53.50 1.53
C GLN A 159 -10.58 53.31 1.28
N VAL A 160 -10.98 52.91 0.06
CA VAL A 160 -12.39 52.63 -0.25
C VAL A 160 -12.96 51.49 0.59
N ARG A 161 -12.16 50.48 0.92
CA ARG A 161 -12.58 49.33 1.74
C ARG A 161 -12.68 49.66 3.24
N ALA A 162 -11.91 50.62 3.73
CA ALA A 162 -11.89 51.02 5.14
C ALA A 162 -13.08 51.93 5.54
N GLU A 163 -13.80 52.48 4.56
CA GLU A 163 -14.93 53.39 4.78
C GLU A 163 -16.32 52.73 4.66
N LEU A 164 -16.38 51.40 4.55
CA LEU A 164 -17.61 50.59 4.46
C LEU A 164 -17.85 49.79 5.75
#